data_AF-A0A3D1SQS4-F1
#
_entry.id   AF-A0A3D1SQS4-F1
#
_cell.length_a   1.000
_cell.length_b   1.000
_cell.length_c   1.000
_cell.angle_alpha   90.00
_cell.angle_beta   90.00
_cell.angle_gamma   90.00
#
_symmetry.space_group_name_H-M   'P 1'
#
loop_
_entity.id
_entity.type
_entity.pdbx_description
1 polymer ?
#
loop_
_entity_poly.entity_id
_entity_poly.type
_entity_poly.pdbx_seq_one_letter_code
_entity_poly.pdbx_strand_id
1 'polypeptide(L)' 'MGDYQYRIGREKQGPIVTQRAKVVRGIVLKTEQIPVEQWINELASALAEEAAHSAQARDSLERFLLQ' A
#
# COMPACT_ATOMS: atom_id res chain seq x y z
N MET A 1 -3.04 -11.38 -9.60
CA MET A 1 -1.72 -11.42 -8.94
C MET A 1 -1.96 -11.32 -7.44
N GLY A 2 -0.98 -11.56 -6.56
CA GLY A 2 -1.25 -11.58 -5.13
C GLY A 2 -1.62 -10.18 -4.65
N ASP A 3 -2.85 -9.98 -4.20
CA ASP A 3 -3.32 -8.67 -3.74
C ASP A 3 -2.70 -8.41 -2.37
N TYR A 4 -1.68 -7.55 -2.31
CA TYR A 4 -1.16 -7.07 -1.04
C TYR A 4 -2.06 -5.96 -0.52
N GLN A 5 -2.54 -6.12 0.70
CA GLN A 5 -3.32 -5.09 1.38
C GLN A 5 -2.42 -4.33 2.36
N TYR A 6 -2.27 -3.03 2.11
CA TYR A 6 -1.50 -2.12 2.93
C TYR A 6 -2.44 -1.40 3.91
N ARG A 7 -2.10 -1.40 5.20
CA ARG A 7 -2.86 -0.69 6.25
C ARG A 7 -1.95 0.23 7.04
N ILE A 8 -2.46 1.40 7.38
CA ILE A 8 -1.82 2.36 8.27
C ILE A 8 -2.79 2.68 9.39
N GLY A 9 -2.28 2.72 10.62
CA GLY A 9 -3.05 3.04 11.81
C GLY A 9 -2.19 3.77 12.83
N ARG A 10 -2.85 4.29 13.85
CA ARG A 10 -2.18 4.92 14.99
C ARG A 10 -2.68 4.26 16.25
N GLU A 11 -1.76 3.82 17.11
CA GLU A 11 -2.16 3.43 18.46
C GLU A 11 -2.63 4.66 19.24
N LYS A 12 -3.53 4.47 20.22
CA LYS A 12 -4.31 5.53 20.90
C LYS A 12 -3.54 6.81 21.24
N GLN A 13 -2.27 6.71 21.61
CA GLN A 13 -1.33 7.84 21.77
C GLN A 13 0.10 7.45 21.34
N GLY A 14 0.21 6.57 20.32
CA GLY A 14 1.46 5.92 19.94
C GLY A 14 2.01 6.32 18.57
N PRO A 15 3.17 5.75 18.21
CA PRO A 15 3.73 5.89 16.88
C PRO A 15 2.78 5.31 15.81
N ILE A 16 3.00 5.73 14.56
CA ILE A 16 2.28 5.19 13.42
C ILE A 16 2.68 3.72 13.25
N VAL A 17 1.68 2.86 13.09
CA VAL A 17 1.88 1.43 12.82
C VAL A 17 1.43 1.17 11.39
N THR A 18 2.35 0.64 10.59
CA THR A 18 2.13 0.25 9.21
C THR A 18 2.18 -1.27 9.08
N GLN A 19 1.24 -1.81 8.31
CA GLN A 19 1.07 -3.25 8.12
C GLN A 19 0.88 -3.59 6.66
N ARG A 20 1.36 -4.77 6.29
CA ARG A 20 1.13 -5.39 5.01
C ARG A 20 0.52 -6.77 5.22
N ALA A 21 -0.59 -7.03 4.55
CA ALA A 21 -1.25 -8.32 4.53
C ALA A 21 -1.17 -8.93 3.12
N LYS A 22 -0.70 -10.16 3.01
CA LYS A 22 -0.73 -10.91 1.74
C LYS A 22 -2.10 -11.57 1.61
N VAL A 23 -2.88 -11.16 0.61
CA VAL A 23 -4.19 -11.73 0.32
C VAL A 23 -4.10 -12.65 -0.89
N VAL A 24 -4.68 -13.85 -0.77
CA VAL A 24 -4.80 -14.81 -1.86
C VAL A 24 -6.24 -15.28 -1.92
N ARG A 25 -6.91 -15.03 -3.04
CA ARG A 25 -8.33 -15.39 -3.26
C ARG A 25 -9.26 -14.87 -2.14
N GLY A 26 -9.00 -13.64 -1.67
CA GLY A 26 -9.77 -13.01 -0.59
C GLY A 26 -9.39 -13.45 0.83
N ILE A 27 -8.45 -14.38 1.00
CA ILE A 27 -8.00 -14.85 2.32
C ILE A 27 -6.67 -14.20 2.67
N VAL A 28 -6.59 -13.58 3.85
CA VAL A 28 -5.33 -13.06 4.41
C VAL A 28 -4.47 -14.24 4.87
N LEU A 29 -3.34 -14.47 4.20
CA LEU A 29 -2.40 -15.53 4.57
C LEU A 29 -1.45 -15.10 5.68
N LYS A 30 -0.95 -13.87 5.61
CA LYS A 30 0.04 -13.33 6.55
C LYS A 30 -0.14 -11.83 6.66
N THR A 31 -0.14 -11.31 7.88
CA THR A 31 -0.05 -9.87 8.16
C THR A 31 1.24 -9.61 8.90
N GLU A 32 2.02 -8.65 8.44
CA GLU A 32 3.30 -8.26 9.01
C GLU A 32 3.30 -6.76 9.26
N GLN A 33 3.89 -6.33 10.38
CA GLN A 33 4.23 -4.93 10.57
C GLN A 33 5.49 -4.64 9.77
N ILE A 34 5.47 -3.53 9.02
CA ILE A 34 6.62 -3.07 8.24
C ILE A 34 6.88 -1.61 8.60
N PRO A 35 8.13 -1.13 8.49
CA PRO A 35 8.45 0.29 8.68
C PRO A 35 7.67 1.19 7.72
N VAL A 36 7.38 2.42 8.15
CA VAL A 36 6.58 3.37 7.35
C VAL A 36 7.22 3.69 6.01
N GLU A 37 8.55 3.84 5.94
CA GLU A 37 9.25 4.10 4.68
C GLU A 37 9.11 2.94 3.69
N GLN A 38 9.25 1.70 4.19
CA GLN A 38 9.02 0.51 3.37
C GLN A 38 7.56 0.44 2.90
N TRP A 39 6.62 0.77 3.78
CA TRP A 39 5.20 0.78 3.46
C TRP A 39 4.86 1.78 2.34
N ILE A 40 5.41 3.00 2.41
CA ILE A 40 5.21 4.03 1.38
C ILE A 40 5.78 3.57 0.03
N ASN A 41 7.01 3.04 0.03
CA ASN A 41 7.68 2.60 -1.20
C ASN A 41 6.94 1.44 -1.86
N GLU A 42 6.53 0.44 -1.08
CA GLU A 42 5.82 -0.72 -1.62
C GLU A 42 4.41 -0.36 -2.13
N LEU A 43 3.69 0.52 -1.42
CA LEU A 43 2.39 1.02 -1.87
C LEU A 43 2.51 1.84 -3.16
N ALA A 44 3.50 2.74 -3.23
CA ALA A 44 3.73 3.57 -4.42
C ALA A 44 4.08 2.71 -5.63
N SER A 45 4.93 1.69 -5.47
CA SER A 45 5.28 0.75 -6.53
C SER A 45 4.06 -0.04 -7.00
N ALA A 46 3.28 -0.60 -6.07
CA ALA A 46 2.06 -1.35 -6.41
C ALA A 46 1.04 -0.47 -7.14
N LEU A 47 0.86 0.77 -6.69
CA LEU A 47 -0.06 1.70 -7.33
C LEU A 47 0.46 2.16 -8.71
N ALA A 48 1.78 2.29 -8.89
CA ALA A 48 2.40 2.58 -10.19
C ALA A 48 2.24 1.41 -11.18
N GLU A 49 2.36 0.16 -10.72
CA GLU A 49 2.07 -1.02 -11.53
C GLU A 49 0.60 -1.06 -11.96
N GLU A 50 -0.33 -0.88 -11.02
CA GLU A 50 -1.76 -0.80 -11.33
C GLU A 50 -2.10 0.38 -12.25
N ALA A 51 -1.42 1.52 -12.08
CA ALA A 51 -1.52 2.68 -12.96
C ALA A 51 -0.93 2.46 -14.36
N ALA A 52 0.14 1.68 -14.48
CA ALA A 52 0.67 1.27 -15.78
C ALA A 52 -0.31 0.33 -16.50
N HIS A 53 -1.05 -0.49 -15.73
CA HIS A 53 -2.12 -1.33 -16.23
C HIS A 53 -3.44 -0.57 -16.48
N SER A 54 -3.65 0.58 -15.85
CA SER A 54 -4.86 1.40 -15.95
C SER A 54 -4.52 2.88 -16.16
N ALA A 55 -4.68 3.37 -17.41
CA ALA A 55 -4.35 4.74 -17.81
C ALA A 55 -4.92 5.83 -16.86
N GLN A 56 -6.05 5.57 -16.21
CA GLN A 56 -6.71 6.47 -15.26
C GLN A 56 -6.01 6.56 -13.89
N ALA A 57 -5.35 5.50 -13.43
CA ALA A 57 -4.65 5.51 -12.15
C ALA A 57 -3.32 6.27 -12.22
N ARG A 58 -2.69 6.35 -13.41
CA ARG A 58 -1.50 7.19 -13.65
C ARG A 58 -1.77 8.67 -13.36
N ASP A 59 -2.86 9.20 -13.90
CA ASP A 59 -3.25 10.61 -13.72
C ASP A 59 -3.53 10.96 -12.25
N SER A 60 -4.03 10.00 -11.47
CA SER A 60 -4.31 10.20 -10.04
C SER A 60 -3.04 10.16 -9.19
N LEU A 61 -2.06 9.34 -9.58
CA LEU A 61 -0.78 9.19 -8.87
C LEU A 61 0.16 10.38 -9.12
N GLU A 62 0.25 10.86 -10.37
CA GLU A 62 1.01 12.07 -10.71
C GLU A 62 0.51 13.27 -9.89
N ARG A 63 -0.82 13.40 -9.70
CA ARG A 63 -1.41 14.46 -8.87
C ARG A 63 -1.07 14.32 -7.39
N PHE A 64 -0.94 13.10 -6.86
CA PHE A 64 -0.63 12.87 -5.46
C PHE A 64 0.86 13.09 -5.13
N LEU A 65 1.77 12.80 -6.05
CA LEU A 65 3.21 12.98 -5.86
C LEU A 65 3.70 14.42 -6.07
N LEU A 66 2.93 15.26 -6.77
CA LEU A 66 3.31 16.64 -7.12
C LEU A 66 2.67 17.71 -6.20
N GLN A 67 2.01 17.31 -5.11
CA GLN A 67 1.54 18.21 -4.05
C GLN A 67 2.37 18.08 -2.78
#